data_AF-A0AA35U1B2-F1
#
_entry.id   AF-A0AA35U1B2-F1
#
_cell.length_a   1.000
_cell.length_b   1.000
_cell.length_c   1.000
_cell.angle_alpha   90.00
_cell.angle_beta   90.00
_cell.angle_gamma   90.00
#
_symmetry.space_group_name_H-M   'P 1'
#
loop_
_entity.id
_entity.type
_entity.pdbx_description
1 polymer ?
#
loop_
_entity_poly.entity_id
_entity_poly.type
_entity_poly.pdbx_seq_one_letter_code
_entity_poly.pdbx_strand_id
1 'polypeptide(L)'
;MHAKPSPNESGPGVYPVPTSGIVGAAGSRVSVPVASLGRLFNMPQVSYASTSPLLSDQTRYSYFRRTIPADDLQVQAMMDILQRFGWNYVSVLHSEDTYGSAGVNEFVRVSAINGICIDLRRGIQPSLSDSEYNTIVEDLGNSRAKVVVFFAIQDAVREVLTRIHRTRL
;
A
#
# COMPACT_ATOMS: atom_id res chain seq x y z
N MET A 1 -26.08 20.27 -5.66
CA MET A 1 -25.80 21.34 -6.64
C MET A 1 -25.60 20.68 -8.00
N HIS A 2 -26.55 20.82 -8.92
CA HIS A 2 -26.36 20.44 -10.32
C HIS A 2 -25.74 21.63 -11.04
N ALA A 3 -24.56 21.47 -11.64
CA ALA A 3 -23.98 22.51 -12.48
C ALA A 3 -24.83 22.65 -13.75
N LYS A 4 -25.31 23.86 -14.02
CA LYS A 4 -26.01 24.17 -15.28
C LYS A 4 -24.98 24.29 -16.41
N PRO A 5 -25.24 23.73 -17.61
CA PRO A 5 -24.35 23.90 -18.76
C PRO A 5 -24.38 25.34 -19.29
N SER A 6 -23.28 25.76 -19.91
CA SER A 6 -23.10 27.11 -20.45
C SER A 6 -23.91 27.32 -21.74
N PRO A 7 -24.26 28.58 -22.11
CA PRO A 7 -25.31 28.85 -23.09
C PRO A 7 -24.95 28.65 -24.58
N ASN A 8 -23.76 28.16 -24.93
CA ASN A 8 -23.23 28.36 -26.30
C ASN A 8 -22.71 27.11 -27.06
N GLU A 9 -23.20 25.91 -26.74
CA GLU A 9 -22.90 24.70 -27.52
C GLU A 9 -24.07 24.33 -28.44
N SER A 10 -24.04 24.83 -29.67
CA SER A 10 -25.00 24.50 -30.75
C SER A 10 -24.58 23.23 -31.49
N GLY A 11 -24.68 22.08 -30.82
CA GLY A 11 -24.62 20.72 -31.39
C GLY A 11 -25.66 19.83 -30.71
N PRO A 12 -25.92 18.58 -31.16
CA PRO A 12 -26.80 17.67 -30.40
C PRO A 12 -26.26 17.57 -28.97
N GLY A 13 -26.99 18.14 -28.02
CA GLY A 13 -26.50 18.49 -26.70
C GLY A 13 -25.95 17.26 -25.98
N VAL A 14 -24.63 17.17 -25.86
CA VAL A 14 -23.97 16.19 -25.02
C VAL A 14 -24.13 16.68 -23.58
N TYR A 15 -25.27 16.38 -22.97
CA TYR A 15 -25.45 16.61 -21.54
C TYR A 15 -24.45 15.70 -20.79
N PRO A 16 -23.66 16.23 -19.85
CA PRO A 16 -22.80 15.40 -19.03
C PRO A 16 -23.67 14.39 -18.27
N VAL A 17 -23.50 13.09 -18.57
CA VAL A 17 -24.16 12.03 -17.82
C VAL A 17 -23.52 12.01 -16.43
N PRO A 18 -24.29 12.16 -15.34
CA PRO A 18 -23.72 12.14 -14.00
C PRO A 18 -23.07 10.79 -13.71
N THR A 19 -21.81 10.80 -13.29
CA THR A 19 -21.12 9.60 -12.80
C THR A 19 -21.89 9.01 -11.63
N SER A 20 -22.22 7.72 -11.68
CA SER A 20 -22.98 7.04 -10.61
C SER A 20 -22.09 6.35 -9.56
N GLY A 21 -20.81 6.15 -9.87
CA GLY A 21 -19.84 5.51 -8.98
C GLY A 21 -18.46 5.41 -9.63
N ILE A 22 -17.48 5.00 -8.83
CA ILE A 22 -16.08 4.87 -9.23
C ILE A 22 -15.66 3.41 -9.08
N VAL A 23 -15.16 2.79 -10.15
CA VAL A 23 -14.45 1.50 -10.06
C VAL A 23 -12.95 1.78 -10.04
N GLY A 24 -12.27 1.37 -8.98
CA GLY A 24 -10.86 1.66 -8.74
C GLY A 24 -10.60 2.35 -7.40
N ALA A 25 -9.40 2.83 -7.14
CA ALA A 25 -8.20 2.67 -7.97
C ALA A 25 -7.46 1.38 -7.61
N ALA A 26 -6.39 1.07 -8.35
CA ALA A 26 -5.52 -0.05 -8.01
C ALA A 26 -4.71 0.21 -6.73
N GLY A 27 -3.87 1.25 -6.74
CA GLY A 27 -3.01 1.58 -5.60
C GLY A 27 -3.77 2.28 -4.47
N SER A 28 -3.55 1.84 -3.23
CA SER A 28 -4.13 2.48 -2.04
C SER A 28 -3.81 3.98 -1.97
N ARG A 29 -2.62 4.38 -2.43
CA ARG A 29 -2.18 5.79 -2.50
C ARG A 29 -3.09 6.67 -3.36
N VAL A 30 -3.78 6.07 -4.33
CA VAL A 30 -4.73 6.74 -5.22
C VAL A 30 -6.14 6.60 -4.65
N SER A 31 -6.51 5.43 -4.14
CA SER A 31 -7.85 5.20 -3.60
C SER A 31 -8.17 6.08 -2.40
N VAL A 32 -7.20 6.37 -1.51
CA VAL A 32 -7.41 7.22 -0.33
C VAL A 32 -7.90 8.63 -0.67
N PRO A 33 -7.22 9.42 -1.52
CA PRO A 33 -7.70 10.74 -1.90
C PRO A 33 -8.98 10.69 -2.73
N VAL A 34 -9.14 9.69 -3.61
CA VAL A 34 -10.38 9.50 -4.41
C VAL A 34 -11.58 9.23 -3.49
N ALA A 35 -11.43 8.38 -2.49
CA ALA A 35 -12.49 8.07 -1.53
C ALA A 35 -12.85 9.29 -0.68
N SER A 36 -11.84 10.06 -0.28
CA SER A 36 -12.01 11.28 0.51
C SER A 36 -12.81 12.33 -0.26
N LEU A 37 -12.51 12.52 -1.55
CA LEU A 37 -13.25 13.42 -2.43
C LEU A 37 -14.66 12.88 -2.75
N GLY A 38 -14.76 11.60 -3.13
CA GLY A 38 -16.02 10.95 -3.51
C GLY A 38 -17.05 10.98 -2.38
N ARG A 39 -16.59 10.86 -1.12
CA ARG A 39 -17.45 10.99 0.06
C ARG A 39 -18.21 12.31 0.12
N LEU A 40 -17.63 13.42 -0.33
CA LEU A 40 -18.29 14.74 -0.32
C LEU A 40 -19.53 14.78 -1.23
N PHE A 41 -19.59 13.87 -2.21
CA PHE A 41 -20.66 13.77 -3.20
C PHE A 41 -21.50 12.49 -3.02
N ASN A 42 -21.32 11.77 -1.91
CA ASN A 42 -21.95 10.46 -1.69
C ASN A 42 -21.68 9.46 -2.83
N MET A 43 -20.50 9.57 -3.45
CA MET A 43 -20.11 8.75 -4.60
C MET A 43 -19.54 7.41 -4.13
N PRO A 44 -20.20 6.28 -4.44
CA PRO A 44 -19.65 4.97 -4.10
C PRO A 44 -18.38 4.70 -4.90
N GLN A 45 -17.36 4.18 -4.22
CA GLN A 45 -16.12 3.72 -4.84
C GLN A 45 -15.90 2.25 -4.52
N VAL A 46 -15.66 1.43 -5.54
CA VAL A 46 -15.32 0.01 -5.38
C VAL A 46 -13.94 -0.26 -5.97
N SER A 47 -12.94 -0.45 -5.12
CA SER A 47 -11.59 -0.79 -5.55
C SER A 47 -11.43 -2.29 -5.77
N TYR A 48 -10.67 -2.66 -6.80
CA TYR A 48 -10.31 -4.04 -7.10
C TYR A 48 -8.94 -4.46 -6.56
N ALA A 49 -8.10 -3.53 -6.07
CA ALA A 49 -6.73 -3.86 -5.65
C ALA A 49 -6.15 -3.01 -4.49
N SER A 50 -6.88 -2.04 -3.94
CA SER A 50 -6.39 -1.26 -2.80
C SER A 50 -6.64 -1.98 -1.48
N THR A 51 -5.60 -2.61 -0.94
CA THR A 51 -5.68 -3.50 0.23
C THR A 51 -5.31 -2.86 1.56
N SER A 52 -4.85 -1.59 1.56
CA SER A 52 -4.44 -0.89 2.80
C SER A 52 -5.52 -0.99 3.89
N PRO A 53 -5.17 -1.34 5.13
CA PRO A 53 -6.13 -1.45 6.23
C PRO A 53 -6.71 -0.09 6.61
N LEU A 54 -6.03 1.02 6.24
CA LEU A 54 -6.54 2.38 6.43
C LEU A 54 -7.92 2.59 5.79
N LEU A 55 -8.14 2.01 4.60
CA LEU A 55 -9.40 2.14 3.84
C LEU A 55 -10.57 1.38 4.47
N SER A 56 -10.33 0.56 5.49
CA SER A 56 -11.38 -0.15 6.24
C SER A 56 -12.13 0.76 7.21
N ASP A 57 -11.57 1.92 7.57
CA ASP A 57 -12.20 2.88 8.49
C ASP A 57 -13.44 3.54 7.86
N GLN A 58 -14.62 2.98 8.15
CA GLN A 58 -15.90 3.44 7.62
C GLN A 58 -16.32 4.81 8.16
N THR A 59 -15.71 5.30 9.25
CA THR A 59 -15.96 6.67 9.74
C THR A 59 -15.32 7.71 8.83
N ARG A 60 -14.20 7.34 8.18
CA ARG A 60 -13.45 8.19 7.24
C ARG A 60 -13.83 7.95 5.79
N TYR A 61 -14.03 6.69 5.40
CA TYR A 61 -14.24 6.23 4.02
C TYR A 61 -15.60 5.54 3.84
N SER A 62 -16.68 6.18 4.30
CA SER A 62 -18.03 5.60 4.37
C SER A 62 -18.59 5.06 3.04
N TYR A 63 -18.16 5.63 1.91
CA TYR A 63 -18.56 5.25 0.55
C TYR A 63 -17.55 4.33 -0.16
N PHE A 64 -16.46 3.94 0.51
CA PHE A 64 -15.46 3.05 -0.06
C PHE A 64 -15.82 1.59 0.22
N ARG A 65 -15.70 0.75 -0.80
CA ARG A 65 -15.75 -0.70 -0.73
C ARG A 65 -14.62 -1.28 -1.59
N ARG A 66 -14.35 -2.56 -1.40
CA ARG A 66 -13.39 -3.30 -2.23
C ARG A 66 -13.78 -4.75 -2.36
N THR A 67 -13.39 -5.36 -3.48
CA THR A 67 -13.58 -6.79 -3.75
C THR A 67 -12.40 -7.66 -3.30
N ILE A 68 -11.31 -7.03 -2.87
CA ILE A 68 -10.10 -7.67 -2.36
C ILE A 68 -10.04 -7.54 -0.82
N PRO A 69 -9.53 -8.53 -0.07
CA PRO A 69 -9.37 -8.40 1.37
C PRO A 69 -8.39 -7.28 1.78
N ALA A 70 -8.49 -6.92 3.05
CA ALA A 70 -7.54 -6.03 3.72
C ALA A 70 -6.20 -6.74 3.99
N ASP A 71 -5.12 -5.98 4.10
CA ASP A 71 -3.77 -6.49 4.38
C ASP A 71 -3.58 -7.06 5.80
N ASP A 72 -4.49 -6.81 6.73
CA ASP A 72 -4.46 -7.40 8.08
C ASP A 72 -4.50 -8.94 8.01
N LEU A 73 -5.30 -9.51 7.10
CA LEU A 73 -5.33 -10.93 6.82
C LEU A 73 -4.01 -11.44 6.23
N GLN A 74 -3.38 -10.66 5.34
CA GLN A 74 -2.06 -10.99 4.81
C GLN A 74 -1.00 -10.97 5.92
N VAL A 75 -1.07 -10.01 6.84
CA VAL A 75 -0.17 -9.94 8.00
C VAL A 75 -0.33 -11.17 8.90
N GLN A 76 -1.55 -11.63 9.17
CA GLN A 76 -1.76 -12.88 9.92
C GLN A 76 -1.08 -14.06 9.22
N ALA A 77 -1.29 -14.21 7.91
CA ALA A 77 -0.62 -15.27 7.14
C ALA A 77 0.91 -15.18 7.18
N MET A 78 1.47 -13.95 7.16
CA MET A 78 2.92 -13.76 7.33
C MET A 78 3.39 -14.23 8.71
N MET A 79 2.66 -13.95 9.79
CA MET A 79 3.00 -14.44 11.13
C MET A 79 3.00 -15.96 11.19
N ASP A 80 1.97 -16.60 10.63
CA ASP A 80 1.87 -18.06 10.60
C ASP A 80 3.09 -18.69 9.91
N ILE A 81 3.56 -18.08 8.82
CA ILE A 81 4.78 -18.52 8.12
C ILE A 81 6.00 -18.35 9.04
N LEU A 82 6.21 -17.16 9.62
CA LEU A 82 7.37 -16.90 10.48
C LEU A 82 7.41 -17.85 11.67
N GLN A 83 6.28 -18.07 12.34
CA GLN A 83 6.16 -18.97 13.48
C GLN A 83 6.40 -20.43 13.07
N ARG A 84 5.83 -20.86 11.95
CA ARG A 84 6.00 -22.24 11.45
C ARG A 84 7.45 -22.59 11.18
N PHE A 85 8.25 -21.64 10.70
CA PHE A 85 9.68 -21.84 10.45
C PHE A 85 10.58 -21.45 11.63
N GLY A 86 10.01 -20.98 12.75
CA GLY A 86 10.78 -20.55 13.92
C GLY A 86 11.60 -19.27 13.69
N TRP A 87 11.22 -18.46 12.71
CA TRP A 87 11.91 -17.20 12.38
C TRP A 87 11.40 -16.07 13.27
N ASN A 88 12.11 -15.80 14.36
CA ASN A 88 11.75 -14.77 15.34
C ASN A 88 12.56 -13.46 15.21
N TYR A 89 13.42 -13.33 14.20
CA TYR A 89 14.27 -12.16 13.98
C TYR A 89 14.29 -11.82 12.49
N VAL A 90 13.62 -10.73 12.11
CA VAL A 90 13.37 -10.36 10.71
C VAL A 90 13.74 -8.91 10.42
N SER A 91 14.05 -8.62 9.16
CA SER A 91 14.14 -7.25 8.64
C SER A 91 12.91 -6.97 7.79
N VAL A 92 12.47 -5.72 7.74
CA VAL A 92 11.24 -5.33 7.04
C VAL A 92 11.51 -4.13 6.14
N LEU A 93 11.18 -4.29 4.85
CA LEU A 93 11.18 -3.22 3.87
C LEU A 93 9.75 -2.91 3.44
N HIS A 94 9.39 -1.64 3.35
CA HIS A 94 8.04 -1.25 2.97
C HIS A 94 8.02 -0.06 2.03
N SER A 95 7.01 0.03 1.17
CA SER A 95 6.83 1.25 0.38
C SER A 95 6.45 2.43 1.27
N GLU A 96 7.03 3.60 1.01
CA GLU A 96 6.65 4.84 1.69
C GLU A 96 5.41 5.47 1.05
N ASP A 97 4.33 4.70 1.07
CA ASP A 97 3.00 5.15 0.66
C ASP A 97 1.93 4.60 1.61
N THR A 98 0.67 4.95 1.36
CA THR A 98 -0.46 4.50 2.19
C THR A 98 -0.68 2.99 2.20
N TYR A 99 -0.14 2.25 1.23
CA TYR A 99 -0.19 0.78 1.22
C TYR A 99 0.90 0.24 2.14
N GLY A 100 2.17 0.49 1.80
CA GLY A 100 3.30 -0.09 2.50
C GLY A 100 3.38 0.37 3.96
N SER A 101 3.13 1.65 4.24
CA SER A 101 3.20 2.22 5.59
C SER A 101 2.10 1.67 6.51
N ALA A 102 0.89 1.46 5.99
CA ALA A 102 -0.21 0.92 6.79
C ALA A 102 -0.03 -0.58 7.03
N GLY A 103 0.37 -1.33 6.00
CA GLY A 103 0.65 -2.77 6.11
C GLY A 103 1.81 -3.07 7.07
N VAL A 104 2.91 -2.33 6.99
CA VAL A 104 4.04 -2.52 7.92
C VAL A 104 3.69 -2.15 9.36
N ASN A 105 2.86 -1.13 9.58
CA ASN A 105 2.43 -0.77 10.94
C ASN A 105 1.61 -1.90 11.56
N GLU A 106 0.73 -2.53 10.78
CA GLU A 106 -0.02 -3.70 11.22
C GLU A 106 0.91 -4.90 11.45
N PHE A 107 1.87 -5.14 10.55
CA PHE A 107 2.90 -6.17 10.73
C PHE A 107 3.70 -6.00 12.02
N VAL A 108 4.17 -4.77 12.32
CA VAL A 108 4.92 -4.46 13.55
C VAL A 108 4.06 -4.71 14.79
N ARG A 109 2.81 -4.26 14.76
CA ARG A 109 1.87 -4.46 15.87
C ARG A 109 1.65 -5.95 16.16
N VAL A 110 1.41 -6.74 15.13
CA VAL A 110 1.14 -8.18 15.27
C VAL A 110 2.42 -8.96 15.62
N SER A 111 3.57 -8.55 15.09
CA SER A 111 4.89 -9.14 15.40
C SER A 111 5.20 -9.08 16.90
N ALA A 112 4.95 -7.94 17.54
CA ALA A 112 5.17 -7.75 18.97
C ALA A 112 4.36 -8.72 19.85
N ILE A 113 3.13 -9.04 19.43
CA ILE A 113 2.25 -9.98 20.14
C ILE A 113 2.71 -11.43 19.94
N ASN A 114 3.33 -11.72 18.79
CA ASN A 114 3.74 -13.06 18.38
C ASN A 114 5.20 -13.40 18.68
N GLY A 115 5.90 -12.54 19.43
CA GLY A 115 7.31 -12.76 19.81
C GLY A 115 8.30 -12.65 18.64
N ILE A 116 7.94 -11.92 17.58
CA ILE A 116 8.81 -11.66 16.43
C ILE A 116 9.51 -10.31 16.63
N CYS A 117 10.83 -10.32 16.60
CA CYS A 117 11.67 -9.13 16.70
C CYS A 117 12.01 -8.60 15.30
N ILE A 118 11.98 -7.28 15.15
CA ILE A 118 12.31 -6.59 13.91
C ILE A 118 13.64 -5.87 14.08
N ASP A 119 14.67 -6.31 13.35
CA ASP A 119 16.03 -5.76 13.41
C ASP A 119 16.13 -4.42 12.68
N LEU A 120 15.62 -4.40 11.45
CA LEU A 120 15.63 -3.26 10.57
C LEU A 120 14.22 -3.02 10.04
N ARG A 121 13.79 -1.77 10.04
CA ARG A 121 12.60 -1.31 9.32
C ARG A 121 12.99 -0.16 8.40
N ARG A 122 12.91 -0.34 7.10
CA ARG A 122 13.20 0.72 6.11
C ARG A 122 12.07 0.96 5.12
N GLY A 123 11.83 2.24 4.88
CA GLY A 123 11.03 2.73 3.78
C GLY A 123 11.81 2.66 2.47
N ILE A 124 11.14 2.26 1.40
CA ILE A 124 11.68 2.22 0.04
C ILE A 124 10.74 2.91 -0.94
N GLN A 125 11.31 3.64 -1.90
CA GLN A 125 10.56 4.28 -2.97
C GLN A 125 11.28 4.08 -4.31
N PRO A 126 10.56 3.88 -5.43
CA PRO A 126 11.19 3.72 -6.74
C PRO A 126 12.11 4.88 -7.14
N SER A 127 11.84 6.09 -6.62
CA SER A 127 12.59 7.32 -6.92
C SER A 127 13.83 7.55 -6.07
N LEU A 128 14.19 6.63 -5.16
CA LEU A 128 15.43 6.74 -4.38
C LEU A 128 16.65 6.73 -5.32
N SER A 129 17.67 7.49 -4.93
CA SER A 129 18.97 7.52 -5.61
C SER A 129 19.73 6.19 -5.44
N ASP A 130 20.72 5.97 -6.30
CA ASP A 130 21.57 4.78 -6.20
C ASP A 130 22.29 4.68 -4.85
N SER A 131 22.75 5.81 -4.30
CA SER A 131 23.37 5.84 -2.98
C SER A 131 22.40 5.44 -1.86
N GLU A 132 21.14 5.88 -1.93
CA GLU A 132 20.14 5.51 -0.91
C GLU A 132 19.80 4.03 -0.97
N TYR A 133 19.68 3.47 -2.17
CA TYR A 133 19.50 2.03 -2.32
C TYR A 133 20.73 1.22 -1.87
N ASN A 134 21.95 1.70 -2.13
CA ASN A 134 23.16 1.04 -1.64
C ASN A 134 23.18 1.03 -0.11
N THR A 135 22.81 2.12 0.56
CA THR A 135 22.65 2.16 2.02
C THR A 135 21.63 1.13 2.50
N ILE A 136 20.50 0.95 1.79
CA ILE A 136 19.52 -0.10 2.15
C ILE A 136 20.14 -1.50 2.03
N VAL A 137 20.91 -1.78 0.97
CA VAL A 137 21.58 -3.07 0.79
C VAL A 137 22.65 -3.29 1.86
N GLU A 138 23.40 -2.25 2.24
CA GLU A 138 24.39 -2.30 3.31
C GLU A 138 23.73 -2.52 4.69
N ASP A 139 22.65 -1.80 5.00
CA ASP A 139 21.86 -2.01 6.22
C ASP A 139 21.37 -3.46 6.33
N LEU A 140 20.89 -4.05 5.22
CA LEU A 140 20.50 -5.47 5.17
C LEU A 140 21.69 -6.42 5.32
N GLY A 141 22.85 -6.10 4.74
CA GLY A 141 24.07 -6.90 4.89
C GLY A 141 24.62 -6.90 6.33
N ASN A 142 24.42 -5.80 7.05
CA ASN A 142 24.82 -5.64 8.46
C ASN A 142 23.81 -6.25 9.44
N SER A 143 22.58 -6.50 8.99
CA SER A 143 21.52 -7.11 9.78
C SER A 143 21.85 -8.57 10.14
N ARG A 144 21.49 -8.98 11.36
CA ARG A 144 21.57 -10.40 11.76
C ARG A 144 20.39 -11.21 11.25
N ALA A 145 19.31 -10.55 10.87
CA ALA A 145 18.13 -11.21 10.33
C ALA A 145 18.44 -11.83 8.96
N LYS A 146 18.05 -13.09 8.79
CA LYS A 146 18.16 -13.79 7.50
C LYS A 146 16.90 -13.72 6.66
N VAL A 147 15.79 -13.31 7.27
CA VAL A 147 14.49 -13.17 6.63
C VAL A 147 14.19 -11.69 6.45
N VAL A 148 13.87 -11.31 5.21
CA VAL A 148 13.44 -9.95 4.86
C VAL A 148 11.99 -10.01 4.42
N VAL A 149 11.11 -9.33 5.15
CA VAL A 149 9.70 -9.18 4.81
C VAL A 149 9.52 -7.92 3.96
N PHE A 150 8.86 -8.06 2.81
CA PHE A 150 8.52 -6.94 1.95
C PHE A 150 7.03 -6.61 2.06
N PHE A 151 6.72 -5.36 2.40
CA PHE A 151 5.39 -4.76 2.32
C PHE A 151 5.43 -3.56 1.35
N ALA A 152 5.71 -3.86 0.09
CA ALA A 152 6.08 -2.84 -0.89
C ALA A 152 5.48 -3.13 -2.27
N ILE A 153 5.34 -2.08 -3.08
CA ILE A 153 4.93 -2.18 -4.48
C ILE A 153 6.04 -2.80 -5.33
N GLN A 154 5.65 -3.47 -6.40
CA GLN A 154 6.53 -4.25 -7.27
C GLN A 154 7.78 -3.49 -7.74
N ASP A 155 7.62 -2.22 -8.15
CA ASP A 155 8.74 -1.42 -8.67
C ASP A 155 9.82 -1.21 -7.60
N ALA A 156 9.43 -0.88 -6.36
CA ALA A 156 10.37 -0.67 -5.26
C ALA A 156 11.08 -1.97 -4.87
N VAL A 157 10.36 -3.09 -4.84
CA VAL A 157 10.94 -4.42 -4.58
C VAL A 157 11.97 -4.78 -5.65
N ARG A 158 11.64 -4.55 -6.93
CA ARG A 158 12.52 -4.83 -8.06
C ARG A 158 13.83 -4.08 -7.97
N GLU A 159 13.80 -2.80 -7.60
CA GLU A 159 15.01 -1.98 -7.46
C GLU A 159 15.95 -2.50 -6.37
N VAL A 160 15.40 -2.93 -5.22
CA VAL A 160 16.18 -3.54 -4.13
C VAL A 160 16.79 -4.87 -4.58
N LEU A 161 15.96 -5.78 -5.12
CA LEU A 161 16.43 -7.10 -5.54
C LEU A 161 17.49 -7.04 -6.64
N THR A 162 17.33 -6.10 -7.59
CA THR A 162 18.32 -5.89 -8.66
C THR A 162 19.68 -5.49 -8.11
N ARG A 163 19.70 -4.65 -7.07
CA ARG A 163 20.95 -4.21 -6.44
C ARG A 163 21.57 -5.28 -5.55
N ILE A 164 20.77 -5.99 -4.75
CA ILE A 164 21.26 -7.15 -3.98
C ILE A 164 21.93 -8.17 -4.93
N HIS A 165 21.30 -8.47 -6.07
CA HIS A 165 21.87 -9.39 -7.05
C HIS A 165 23.22 -8.92 -7.63
N ARG A 166 23.37 -7.62 -7.88
CA ARG A 166 24.63 -7.02 -8.37
C ARG A 166 25.74 -7.06 -7.32
N THR A 167 25.39 -6.90 -6.05
CA THR A 167 26.34 -6.82 -4.93
C THR A 167 26.77 -8.21 -4.41
N ARG A 168 26.15 -9.31 -4.86
CA ARG A 168 26.41 -10.70 -4.41
C ARG A 168 26.44 -10.84 -2.88
N LEU A 169 25.37 -10.38 -2.22
CA LEU A 169 24.99 -10.91 -0.91
C LEU A 169 24.25 -12.25 -1.08
#